data_AF-A0A2V7X3N9-F1
#
_entry.id   AF-A0A2V7X3N9-F1
#
_cell.length_a   1.000
_cell.length_b   1.000
_cell.length_c   1.000
_cell.angle_alpha   90.00
_cell.angle_beta   90.00
_cell.angle_gamma   90.00
#
_symmetry.space_group_name_H-M   'P 1'
#
loop_
_entity.id
_entity.type
_entity.pdbx_description
1 polymer ?
#
loop_
_entity_poly.entity_id
_entity_poly.type
_entity_poly.pdbx_seq_one_letter_code
_entity_poly.pdbx_strand_id
1 'polypeptide(L)'
;MERALRLLGTAGERRGRMLGGFVDSLLQMFENCRPGLTDETLRNGPEGIERFFLDLYEKERGRLSETIQQQEQHLSPADRRELFERVDERIHKVVVPAYVRVAARFTPRERNDFFFAPEPLHGLERLGFTAAGIAIGAFAVWAPFIPLWEKEWVLAFALAGLVFPGIRRFLSLRRYQAELNALVTRTDNEIWRMDLAYLTNDMSEKAAGAASADEAITEEARLRTRLEDAPRGDATKADRRPAKEGGR
;
A
#
# COMPACT_ATOMS: atom_id res chain seq x y z
N MET A 1 -12.65 -8.43 -25.02
CA MET A 1 -11.78 -7.99 -23.90
C MET A 1 -12.29 -8.41 -22.52
N GLU A 2 -13.19 -9.40 -22.39
CA GLU A 2 -13.76 -9.78 -21.08
C GLU A 2 -13.08 -10.98 -20.38
N ARG A 3 -12.16 -11.68 -21.08
CA ARG A 3 -11.47 -12.86 -20.53
C ARG A 3 -10.24 -12.54 -19.67
N ALA A 4 -9.67 -11.35 -19.80
CA ALA A 4 -8.58 -10.89 -18.94
C ALA A 4 -9.06 -10.55 -17.51
N LEU A 5 -10.36 -10.25 -17.36
CA LEU A 5 -11.00 -9.91 -16.08
C LEU A 5 -11.29 -11.15 -15.20
N ARG A 6 -11.29 -12.37 -15.76
CA ARG A 6 -11.59 -13.61 -15.01
C ARG A 6 -10.36 -14.35 -14.46
N LEU A 7 -9.16 -13.83 -14.72
CA LEU A 7 -7.90 -14.29 -14.12
C LEU A 7 -7.40 -13.36 -13.01
N LEU A 8 -8.28 -12.51 -12.49
CA LEU A 8 -8.16 -11.98 -11.12
C LEU A 8 -8.36 -13.17 -10.19
N GLY A 9 -7.24 -13.79 -9.81
CA GLY A 9 -7.20 -14.91 -8.88
C GLY A 9 -8.03 -14.63 -7.64
N THR A 10 -9.14 -15.34 -7.51
CA THR A 10 -9.70 -15.67 -6.21
C THR A 10 -8.70 -16.54 -5.47
N ALA A 11 -8.56 -16.28 -4.17
CA ALA A 11 -7.83 -17.08 -3.17
C ALA A 11 -6.36 -16.70 -2.88
N GLY A 12 -6.09 -15.41 -2.67
CA GLY A 12 -5.10 -14.95 -1.69
C GLY A 12 -5.83 -14.09 -0.65
N GLU A 13 -6.24 -14.71 0.45
CA GLU A 13 -6.79 -14.15 1.70
C GLU A 13 -7.40 -12.72 1.69
N ARG A 14 -8.69 -12.63 2.05
CA ARG A 14 -9.37 -11.40 2.54
C ARG A 14 -8.81 -10.92 3.91
N ARG A 15 -7.50 -10.91 4.06
CA ARG A 15 -6.81 -10.59 5.32
C ARG A 15 -6.04 -9.30 5.06
N GLY A 16 -6.62 -8.17 5.50
CA GLY A 16 -5.89 -6.90 5.59
C GLY A 16 -5.86 -6.01 4.33
N ARG A 17 -6.95 -5.90 3.56
CA ARG A 17 -7.06 -4.77 2.61
C ARG A 17 -7.37 -3.50 3.40
N MET A 18 -6.33 -2.73 3.73
CA MET A 18 -6.46 -1.43 4.39
C MET A 18 -7.19 -0.44 3.51
N LEU A 19 -7.94 0.48 4.13
CA LEU A 19 -8.75 1.49 3.42
C LEU A 19 -9.67 0.85 2.35
N GLY A 20 -10.21 -0.34 2.62
CA GLY A 20 -11.14 -1.03 1.73
C GLY A 20 -10.56 -1.47 0.39
N GLY A 21 -9.24 -1.50 0.26
CA GLY A 21 -8.59 -1.73 -1.03
C GLY A 21 -8.56 -0.47 -1.91
N PHE A 22 -8.53 0.73 -1.32
CA PHE A 22 -8.37 1.98 -2.06
C PHE A 22 -7.13 1.95 -2.96
N VAL A 23 -5.97 1.50 -2.45
CA VAL A 23 -4.71 1.44 -3.21
C VAL A 23 -4.83 0.50 -4.42
N ASP A 24 -5.46 -0.66 -4.23
CA ASP A 24 -5.76 -1.62 -5.31
C ASP A 24 -6.66 -0.98 -6.38
N SER A 25 -7.73 -0.30 -5.95
CA SER A 25 -8.61 0.42 -6.88
C SER A 25 -7.92 1.59 -7.58
N LEU A 26 -7.00 2.29 -6.91
CA LEU A 26 -6.23 3.40 -7.47
C LEU A 26 -5.29 2.90 -8.56
N LEU A 27 -4.53 1.83 -8.29
CA LEU A 27 -3.65 1.24 -9.30
C LEU A 27 -4.45 0.61 -10.45
N GLN A 28 -5.61 0.02 -10.17
CA GLN A 28 -6.52 -0.46 -11.21
C GLN A 28 -6.99 0.68 -12.12
N MET A 29 -7.30 1.86 -11.55
CA MET A 29 -7.63 3.05 -12.34
C MET A 29 -6.44 3.50 -13.18
N PHE A 30 -5.23 3.53 -12.61
CA PHE A 30 -4.03 3.86 -13.37
C PHE A 30 -3.80 2.91 -14.54
N GLU A 31 -3.98 1.59 -14.35
CA GLU A 31 -3.91 0.61 -15.44
C GLU A 31 -4.97 0.85 -16.52
N ASN A 32 -6.19 1.22 -16.15
CA ASN A 32 -7.24 1.52 -17.10
C ASN A 32 -6.95 2.79 -17.93
N CYS A 33 -6.29 3.79 -17.32
CA CYS A 33 -5.92 5.04 -17.99
C CYS A 33 -4.55 4.98 -18.71
N ARG A 34 -3.70 3.99 -18.40
CA ARG A 34 -2.35 3.81 -18.97
C ARG A 34 -2.34 3.74 -20.51
N PRO A 35 -3.29 3.07 -21.20
CA PRO A 35 -3.35 3.11 -22.66
C PRO A 35 -3.47 4.51 -23.25
N GLY A 36 -4.00 5.47 -22.48
CA GLY A 36 -4.16 6.88 -22.86
C GLY A 36 -2.87 7.71 -22.87
N LEU A 37 -1.73 7.15 -22.44
CA LEU A 37 -0.43 7.85 -22.49
C LEU A 37 -0.05 8.16 -23.94
N THR A 38 0.03 9.43 -24.34
CA THR A 38 0.44 9.78 -25.71
C THR A 38 1.92 9.45 -25.95
N ASP A 39 2.30 9.20 -27.21
CA ASP A 39 3.71 9.01 -27.57
C ASP A 39 4.56 10.23 -27.22
N GLU A 40 3.96 11.42 -27.25
CA GLU A 40 4.60 12.67 -26.81
C GLU A 40 4.90 12.64 -25.31
N THR A 41 3.95 12.19 -24.48
CA THR A 41 4.15 12.02 -23.03
C THR A 41 5.25 10.99 -22.73
N LEU A 42 5.30 9.90 -23.50
CA LEU A 42 6.36 8.90 -23.39
C LEU A 42 7.74 9.44 -23.80
N ARG A 43 7.80 10.32 -24.80
CA ARG A 43 9.04 10.99 -25.24
C ARG A 43 9.53 12.04 -24.24
N ASN A 44 8.62 12.71 -23.54
CA ASN A 44 8.92 13.66 -22.46
C ASN A 44 9.50 12.99 -21.21
N GLY A 45 9.61 11.65 -21.21
CA GLY A 45 10.31 10.89 -20.19
C GLY A 45 9.48 10.67 -18.92
N PRO A 46 10.13 10.23 -17.83
CA PRO A 46 9.44 9.80 -16.61
C PRO A 46 8.64 10.92 -15.95
N GLU A 47 9.10 12.18 -16.03
CA GLU A 47 8.44 13.33 -15.39
C GLU A 47 7.09 13.65 -16.04
N GLY A 48 6.97 13.54 -17.37
CA GLY A 48 5.70 13.76 -18.07
C GLY A 48 4.66 12.69 -17.74
N ILE A 49 5.10 11.44 -17.64
CA ILE A 49 4.26 10.30 -17.24
C ILE A 49 3.83 10.46 -15.78
N GLU A 50 4.74 10.90 -14.91
CA GLU A 50 4.45 11.13 -13.49
C GLU A 50 3.39 12.21 -13.30
N ARG A 51 3.52 13.36 -13.98
CA ARG A 51 2.50 14.42 -13.94
C ARG A 51 1.12 13.91 -14.37
N PHE A 52 1.05 13.12 -15.43
CA PHE A 52 -0.21 12.53 -15.89
C PHE A 52 -0.90 11.68 -14.80
N PHE A 53 -0.15 10.84 -14.07
CA PHE A 53 -0.73 10.02 -13.01
C PHE A 53 -0.99 10.79 -11.72
N LEU A 54 -0.22 11.84 -11.42
CA LEU A 54 -0.52 12.76 -10.33
C LEU A 54 -1.82 13.51 -10.57
N ASP A 55 -2.06 14.01 -11.78
CA ASP A 55 -3.31 14.68 -12.15
C ASP A 55 -4.53 13.74 -12.05
N LEU A 56 -4.34 12.45 -12.31
CA LEU A 56 -5.36 11.43 -12.08
C LEU A 56 -5.59 11.17 -10.59
N TYR A 57 -4.53 11.13 -9.79
CA TYR A 57 -4.63 10.95 -8.35
C TYR A 57 -5.36 12.11 -7.67
N GLU A 58 -5.09 13.36 -8.06
CA GLU A 58 -5.76 14.54 -7.48
C GLU A 58 -7.29 14.47 -7.58
N LYS A 59 -7.82 13.80 -8.63
CA LYS A 59 -9.27 13.58 -8.79
C LYS A 59 -9.83 12.55 -7.80
N GLU A 60 -9.02 11.57 -7.42
CA GLU A 60 -9.38 10.51 -6.46
C GLU A 60 -9.11 10.89 -5.00
N ARG A 61 -8.48 12.04 -4.76
CA ARG A 61 -8.16 12.53 -3.41
C ARG A 61 -9.40 12.70 -2.53
N GLY A 62 -10.52 13.13 -3.11
CA GLY A 62 -11.82 13.20 -2.42
C GLY A 62 -12.29 11.82 -1.94
N ARG A 63 -12.16 10.80 -2.78
CA ARG A 63 -12.53 9.42 -2.47
C ARG A 63 -11.65 8.82 -1.36
N LEU A 64 -10.36 9.18 -1.30
CA LEU A 64 -9.49 8.78 -0.19
C LEU A 64 -10.01 9.34 1.14
N SER A 65 -10.37 10.62 1.17
CA SER A 65 -10.94 11.28 2.36
C SER A 65 -12.24 10.60 2.80
N GLU A 66 -13.15 10.32 1.87
CA GLU A 66 -14.40 9.60 2.16
C GLU A 66 -14.15 8.21 2.72
N THR A 67 -13.17 7.48 2.16
CA THR A 67 -12.83 6.12 2.61
C THR A 67 -12.30 6.11 4.04
N ILE A 68 -11.41 7.04 4.39
CA ILE A 68 -10.90 7.20 5.76
C ILE A 68 -12.02 7.58 6.72
N GLN A 69 -12.92 8.48 6.34
CA GLN A 69 -14.07 8.83 7.17
C GLN A 69 -15.00 7.65 7.46
N GLN A 70 -15.19 6.77 6.47
CA GLN A 70 -16.11 5.63 6.58
C GLN A 70 -15.50 4.45 7.36
N GLN A 71 -14.22 4.18 7.19
CA GLN A 71 -13.56 3.01 7.80
C GLN A 71 -12.96 3.32 9.17
N GLU A 72 -12.37 4.50 9.34
CA GLU A 72 -11.69 4.90 10.58
C GLU A 72 -12.62 5.73 11.49
N GLN A 73 -13.84 5.22 11.72
CA GLN A 73 -14.82 5.89 12.57
C GLN A 73 -14.37 5.98 14.04
N HIS A 74 -13.52 5.04 14.45
CA HIS A 74 -13.03 4.92 15.83
C HIS A 74 -11.94 5.95 16.18
N LEU A 75 -11.30 6.56 15.18
CA LEU A 75 -10.29 7.61 15.37
C LEU A 75 -10.92 8.99 15.61
N SER A 76 -10.19 9.84 16.35
CA SER A 76 -10.54 11.25 16.52
C SER A 76 -10.60 11.99 15.18
N PRO A 77 -11.42 13.05 15.03
CA PRO A 77 -11.40 13.89 13.84
C PRO A 77 -10.03 14.50 13.51
N ALA A 78 -9.19 14.74 14.52
CA ALA A 78 -7.83 15.24 14.33
C ALA A 78 -6.91 14.16 13.73
N ASP A 79 -6.92 12.97 14.32
CA ASP A 79 -6.10 11.83 13.87
C ASP A 79 -6.47 11.37 12.46
N ARG A 80 -7.77 11.41 12.11
CA ARG A 80 -8.21 11.13 10.73
C ARG A 80 -7.61 12.09 9.70
N ARG A 81 -7.47 13.37 10.03
CA ARG A 81 -6.87 14.37 9.13
C ARG A 81 -5.37 14.11 8.97
N GLU A 82 -4.69 13.82 10.07
CA GLU A 82 -3.26 13.51 10.03
C GLU A 82 -2.98 12.21 9.27
N LEU A 83 -3.80 11.17 9.47
CA LEU A 83 -3.73 9.92 8.72
C LEU A 83 -3.95 10.17 7.22
N PHE A 84 -4.95 10.98 6.87
CA PHE A 84 -5.17 11.38 5.47
C PHE A 84 -3.94 12.06 4.89
N GLU A 85 -3.38 13.07 5.57
CA GLU A 85 -2.20 13.80 5.06
C GLU A 85 -0.98 12.88 4.87
N ARG A 86 -0.75 11.94 5.79
CA ARG A 86 0.36 10.99 5.67
C ARG A 86 0.16 9.98 4.54
N VAL A 87 -1.07 9.48 4.37
CA VAL A 87 -1.40 8.57 3.26
C VAL A 87 -1.32 9.31 1.92
N ASP A 88 -1.83 10.53 1.85
CA ASP A 88 -1.78 11.42 0.69
C ASP A 88 -0.34 11.70 0.28
N GLU A 89 0.51 12.11 1.24
CA GLU A 89 1.94 12.33 1.03
C GLU A 89 2.64 11.06 0.54
N ARG A 90 2.31 9.90 1.11
CA ARG A 90 2.88 8.61 0.69
C ARG A 90 2.51 8.27 -0.74
N ILE A 91 1.26 8.50 -1.13
CA ILE A 91 0.81 8.23 -2.49
C ILE A 91 1.54 9.14 -3.48
N HIS A 92 1.63 10.44 -3.19
CA HIS A 92 2.32 11.43 -4.02
C HIS A 92 3.82 11.12 -4.16
N LYS A 93 4.52 10.87 -3.04
CA LYS A 93 5.99 10.76 -3.03
C LYS A 93 6.50 9.36 -3.33
N VAL A 94 5.69 8.32 -3.16
CA VAL A 94 6.16 6.93 -3.23
C VAL A 94 5.35 6.09 -4.19
N VAL A 95 4.03 6.02 -4.03
CA VAL A 95 3.21 5.10 -4.82
C VAL A 95 3.19 5.50 -6.29
N VAL A 96 2.88 6.77 -6.59
CA VAL A 96 2.82 7.27 -7.97
C VAL A 96 4.19 7.16 -8.66
N PRO A 97 5.31 7.65 -8.07
CA PRO A 97 6.62 7.50 -8.71
C PRO A 97 7.06 6.05 -8.86
N ALA A 98 6.72 5.17 -7.90
CA ALA A 98 7.02 3.75 -8.02
C ALA A 98 6.24 3.08 -9.15
N TYR A 99 4.95 3.39 -9.26
CA TYR A 99 4.11 2.93 -10.36
C TYR A 99 4.65 3.40 -11.72
N VAL A 100 4.96 4.70 -11.84
CA VAL A 100 5.48 5.31 -13.07
C VAL A 100 6.77 4.61 -13.53
N ARG A 101 7.70 4.28 -12.62
CA ARG A 101 8.93 3.55 -12.99
C ARG A 101 8.66 2.19 -13.62
N VAL A 102 7.61 1.49 -13.17
CA VAL A 102 7.22 0.18 -13.71
C VAL A 102 6.46 0.38 -15.04
N ALA A 103 5.45 1.25 -15.05
CA ALA A 103 4.61 1.53 -16.20
C ALA A 103 5.38 2.14 -17.39
N ALA A 104 6.34 3.03 -17.15
CA ALA A 104 7.13 3.68 -18.20
C ALA A 104 8.02 2.70 -18.97
N ARG A 105 8.52 1.65 -18.30
CA ARG A 105 9.33 0.60 -18.94
C ARG A 105 8.48 -0.42 -19.68
N PHE A 106 7.27 -0.66 -19.19
CA PHE A 106 6.38 -1.68 -19.71
C PHE A 106 5.58 -1.19 -20.93
N THR A 107 5.01 0.01 -20.85
CA THR A 107 4.09 0.57 -21.87
C THR A 107 4.68 0.58 -23.29
N PRO A 108 5.92 1.04 -23.53
CA PRO A 108 6.50 1.00 -24.88
C PRO A 108 6.69 -0.42 -25.42
N ARG A 109 7.03 -1.38 -24.54
CA ARG A 109 7.25 -2.78 -24.92
C ARG A 109 5.95 -3.51 -25.22
N GLU A 110 4.91 -3.21 -24.47
CA GLU A 110 3.56 -3.72 -24.73
C GLU A 110 3.00 -3.18 -26.04
N ARG A 111 3.24 -1.90 -26.37
CA ARG A 111 2.87 -1.32 -27.67
C ARG A 111 3.54 -2.02 -28.84
N ASN A 112 4.81 -2.40 -28.68
CA ASN A 112 5.51 -3.22 -29.67
C ASN A 112 5.29 -4.74 -29.48
N ASP A 113 4.29 -5.10 -28.68
CA ASP A 113 3.81 -6.47 -28.49
C ASP A 113 4.86 -7.48 -27.96
N PHE A 114 5.94 -6.99 -27.35
CA PHE A 114 7.10 -7.85 -27.05
C PHE A 114 8.33 -7.46 -27.85
N PHE A 115 8.17 -7.34 -29.16
CA PHE A 115 9.21 -7.52 -30.16
C PHE A 115 10.40 -6.55 -29.98
N PHE A 116 11.58 -6.97 -30.41
CA PHE A 116 12.74 -6.09 -30.51
C PHE A 116 12.68 -5.24 -31.78
N ALA A 117 12.19 -5.83 -32.86
CA ALA A 117 12.03 -5.16 -34.13
C ALA A 117 10.72 -4.34 -34.14
N PRO A 118 10.64 -3.26 -34.93
CA PRO A 118 9.40 -2.55 -35.20
C PRO A 118 8.32 -3.49 -35.78
N GLU A 119 7.05 -3.13 -35.59
CA GLU A 119 5.87 -3.85 -36.10
C GLU A 119 6.00 -4.51 -37.49
N PRO A 120 6.44 -3.80 -38.55
CA PRO A 120 6.56 -4.41 -39.88
C PRO A 120 7.57 -5.56 -39.96
N LEU A 121 8.51 -5.65 -39.01
CA LEU A 121 9.60 -6.63 -38.99
C LEU A 121 9.38 -7.73 -37.94
N HIS A 122 8.23 -7.76 -37.25
CA HIS A 122 7.92 -8.82 -36.27
C HIS A 122 8.00 -10.22 -36.89
N GLY A 123 7.60 -10.37 -38.15
CA GLY A 123 7.72 -11.62 -38.89
C GLY A 123 9.18 -12.06 -39.08
N LEU A 124 10.07 -11.12 -39.41
CA LEU A 124 11.49 -11.40 -39.55
C LEU A 124 12.13 -11.79 -38.21
N GLU A 125 11.73 -11.14 -37.11
CA GLU A 125 12.21 -11.53 -35.78
C GLU A 125 11.83 -12.97 -35.44
N ARG A 126 10.58 -13.39 -35.72
CA ARG A 126 10.15 -14.78 -35.54
C ARG A 126 10.96 -15.75 -36.40
N LEU A 127 11.16 -15.42 -37.69
CA LEU A 127 11.98 -16.25 -38.58
C LEU A 127 13.43 -16.33 -38.09
N GLY A 128 13.98 -15.23 -37.58
CA GLY A 128 15.31 -15.18 -36.98
C GLY A 128 15.43 -16.09 -35.76
N PHE A 129 14.46 -16.06 -34.85
CA PHE A 129 14.44 -16.95 -33.69
C PHE A 129 14.23 -18.42 -34.08
N THR A 130 13.41 -18.71 -35.09
CA THR A 130 13.27 -20.05 -35.64
C THR A 130 14.59 -20.55 -36.22
N ALA A 131 15.28 -19.72 -37.02
CA ALA A 131 16.58 -20.07 -37.60
C ALA A 131 17.65 -20.28 -36.52
N ALA A 132 17.67 -19.43 -35.48
CA ALA A 132 18.53 -19.62 -34.31
C ALA A 132 18.21 -20.92 -33.56
N GLY A 133 16.92 -21.24 -33.40
CA GLY A 133 16.47 -22.53 -32.83
C GLY A 133 16.99 -23.72 -33.63
N ILE A 134 16.87 -23.69 -34.96
CA ILE A 134 17.43 -24.73 -35.84
C ILE A 134 18.94 -24.86 -35.65
N ALA A 135 19.68 -23.75 -35.63
CA ALA A 135 21.12 -23.76 -35.46
C ALA A 135 21.54 -24.36 -34.10
N ILE A 136 20.86 -23.97 -33.02
CA ILE A 136 21.09 -24.51 -31.67
C ILE A 136 20.75 -26.00 -31.62
N GLY A 137 19.62 -26.41 -32.20
CA GLY A 137 19.20 -27.81 -32.24
C GLY A 137 20.17 -28.67 -33.05
N ALA A 138 20.63 -28.18 -34.20
CA ALA A 138 21.62 -28.87 -35.03
C ALA A 138 22.96 -29.01 -34.29
N PHE A 139 23.40 -27.97 -33.59
CA PHE A 139 24.59 -28.03 -32.75
C PHE A 139 24.43 -29.05 -31.60
N ALA A 140 23.27 -29.10 -30.96
CA ALA A 140 22.99 -30.03 -29.87
C ALA A 140 23.02 -31.50 -30.31
N VAL A 141 22.49 -31.81 -31.50
CA VAL A 141 22.53 -33.18 -32.08
C VAL A 141 23.94 -33.55 -32.57
N TRP A 142 24.71 -32.57 -33.04
CA TRP A 142 26.09 -32.79 -33.49
C TRP A 142 27.08 -32.96 -32.33
N ALA A 143 26.81 -32.33 -31.18
CA ALA A 143 27.69 -32.34 -30.03
C ALA A 143 27.73 -33.74 -29.35
N PRO A 144 28.89 -34.41 -29.27
CA PRO A 144 29.00 -35.80 -28.81
C PRO A 144 28.73 -36.00 -27.31
N PHE A 145 28.68 -34.92 -26.53
CA PHE A 145 28.45 -34.94 -25.07
C PHE A 145 27.00 -34.65 -24.66
N ILE A 146 26.13 -34.28 -25.62
CA ILE A 146 24.71 -34.07 -25.36
C ILE A 146 23.98 -35.34 -25.82
N PRO A 147 23.29 -36.07 -24.93
CA PRO A 147 22.61 -37.32 -25.28
C PRO A 147 21.30 -37.08 -26.05
N LEU A 148 21.33 -36.29 -27.13
CA LEU A 148 20.21 -35.99 -28.03
C LEU A 148 20.59 -36.43 -29.45
N TRP A 149 20.40 -37.72 -29.76
CA TRP A 149 20.87 -38.32 -31.02
C TRP A 149 19.81 -38.28 -32.14
N GLU A 150 18.57 -37.96 -31.79
CA GLU A 150 17.46 -37.92 -32.72
C GLU A 150 17.39 -36.56 -33.44
N LYS A 151 17.25 -36.60 -34.76
CA LYS A 151 17.14 -35.38 -35.59
C LYS A 151 15.85 -34.59 -35.34
N GLU A 152 14.86 -35.22 -34.70
CA GLU A 152 13.59 -34.60 -34.32
C GLU A 152 13.78 -33.47 -33.29
N TRP A 153 14.84 -33.51 -32.49
CA TRP A 153 15.17 -32.43 -31.55
C TRP A 153 15.41 -31.10 -32.27
N VAL A 154 16.00 -31.12 -33.48
CA VAL A 154 16.18 -29.89 -34.28
C VAL A 154 14.84 -29.21 -34.57
N LEU A 155 13.81 -30.00 -34.88
CA LEU A 155 12.45 -29.50 -35.11
C LEU A 155 11.84 -28.94 -33.82
N ALA A 156 12.04 -29.62 -32.68
CA ALA A 156 11.59 -29.13 -31.38
C ALA A 156 12.24 -27.78 -31.02
N PHE A 157 13.54 -27.61 -31.26
CA PHE A 157 14.23 -26.33 -31.05
C PHE A 157 13.78 -25.25 -32.05
N ALA A 158 13.49 -25.61 -33.30
CA ALA A 158 12.92 -24.69 -34.28
C ALA A 158 11.53 -24.16 -33.82
N LEU A 159 10.68 -25.07 -33.34
CA LEU A 159 9.35 -24.72 -32.81
C LEU A 159 9.48 -23.88 -31.53
N ALA A 160 10.44 -24.20 -30.65
CA ALA A 160 10.73 -23.40 -29.48
C ALA A 160 11.15 -21.98 -29.86
N GLY A 161 12.01 -21.81 -30.88
CA GLY A 161 12.38 -20.51 -31.44
C GLY A 161 11.18 -19.73 -31.99
N LEU A 162 10.27 -20.39 -32.69
CA LEU A 162 9.06 -19.77 -33.23
C LEU A 162 8.13 -19.23 -32.12
N VAL A 163 7.98 -19.98 -31.03
CA VAL A 163 7.07 -19.64 -29.91
C VAL A 163 7.75 -18.72 -28.88
N PHE A 164 9.08 -18.62 -28.91
CA PHE A 164 9.88 -17.84 -27.96
C PHE A 164 9.41 -16.38 -27.75
N PRO A 165 9.06 -15.60 -28.79
CA PRO A 165 8.53 -14.25 -28.60
C PRO A 165 7.24 -14.23 -27.75
N GLY A 166 6.37 -15.23 -27.92
CA GLY A 166 5.16 -15.40 -27.12
C GLY A 166 5.46 -15.75 -25.66
N ILE A 167 6.42 -16.65 -25.42
CA ILE A 167 6.89 -16.98 -24.05
C ILE A 167 7.44 -15.73 -23.37
N ARG A 168 8.25 -14.94 -24.08
CA ARG A 168 8.82 -13.70 -23.57
C ARG A 168 7.75 -12.68 -23.19
N ARG A 169 6.71 -12.51 -24.01
CA ARG A 169 5.53 -11.68 -23.68
C ARG A 169 4.85 -12.18 -22.41
N PHE A 170 4.60 -13.48 -22.31
CA PHE A 170 3.96 -14.09 -21.13
C PHE A 170 4.78 -13.86 -19.84
N LEU A 171 6.09 -14.09 -19.89
CA LEU A 171 6.98 -13.86 -18.74
C LEU A 171 7.05 -12.39 -18.35
N SER A 172 7.06 -11.48 -19.33
CA SER A 172 7.06 -10.04 -19.09
C SER A 172 5.77 -9.58 -18.40
N LEU A 173 4.62 -10.09 -18.84
CA LEU A 173 3.32 -9.85 -18.20
C LEU A 173 3.29 -10.36 -16.77
N ARG A 174 3.78 -11.58 -16.52
CA ARG A 174 3.83 -12.15 -15.16
C ARG A 174 4.73 -11.35 -14.23
N ARG A 175 5.90 -10.92 -14.73
CA ARG A 175 6.81 -10.09 -13.95
C ARG A 175 6.18 -8.72 -13.64
N TYR A 176 5.51 -8.11 -14.61
CA TYR A 176 4.79 -6.86 -14.41
C TYR A 176 3.71 -6.97 -13.34
N GLN A 177 2.88 -8.02 -13.40
CA GLN A 177 1.86 -8.31 -12.39
C GLN A 177 2.48 -8.52 -11.00
N ALA A 178 3.61 -9.24 -10.92
CA ALA A 178 4.31 -9.43 -9.65
C ALA A 178 4.86 -8.11 -9.08
N GLU A 179 5.41 -7.23 -9.92
CA GLU A 179 5.90 -5.91 -9.52
C GLU A 179 4.76 -5.00 -9.03
N LEU A 180 3.59 -5.02 -9.69
CA LEU A 180 2.39 -4.29 -9.25
C LEU A 180 1.86 -4.84 -7.92
N ASN A 181 1.71 -6.15 -7.80
CA ASN A 181 1.23 -6.77 -6.56
C ASN A 181 2.18 -6.47 -5.39
N ALA A 182 3.50 -6.52 -5.62
CA ALA A 182 4.48 -6.15 -4.60
C ALA A 182 4.35 -4.68 -4.17
N LEU A 183 4.01 -3.77 -5.10
CA LEU A 183 3.76 -2.36 -4.79
C LEU A 183 2.50 -2.19 -3.93
N VAL A 184 1.39 -2.86 -4.28
CA VAL A 184 0.15 -2.86 -3.47
C VAL A 184 0.44 -3.40 -2.08
N THR A 185 0.98 -4.61 -1.98
CA THR A 185 1.24 -5.27 -0.69
C THR A 185 2.19 -4.46 0.19
N ARG A 186 3.22 -3.82 -0.39
CA ARG A 186 4.12 -2.96 0.39
C ARG A 186 3.38 -1.73 0.92
N THR A 187 2.58 -1.08 0.09
CA THR A 187 1.85 0.14 0.46
C THR A 187 0.80 -0.16 1.51
N ASP A 188 0.00 -1.22 1.34
CA ASP A 188 -1.01 -1.64 2.31
C ASP A 188 -0.39 -1.99 3.68
N ASN A 189 0.76 -2.67 3.69
CA ASN A 189 1.48 -2.98 4.93
C ASN A 189 2.00 -1.72 5.64
N GLU A 190 2.39 -0.69 4.90
CA GLU A 190 2.85 0.57 5.48
C GLU A 190 1.69 1.41 6.02
N ILE A 191 0.58 1.49 5.28
CA ILE A 191 -0.66 2.10 5.75
C ILE A 191 -1.13 1.40 7.03
N TRP A 192 -1.07 0.05 7.06
CA TRP A 192 -1.39 -0.72 8.25
C TRP A 192 -0.52 -0.34 9.46
N ARG A 193 0.78 -0.14 9.26
CA ARG A 193 1.68 0.28 10.34
C ARG A 193 1.37 1.68 10.84
N MET A 194 0.98 2.60 9.96
CA MET A 194 0.58 3.95 10.35
C MET A 194 -0.71 3.92 11.16
N ASP A 195 -1.73 3.22 10.68
CA ASP A 195 -3.02 3.07 11.37
C ASP A 195 -2.86 2.42 12.74
N LEU A 196 -2.07 1.34 12.82
CA LEU A 196 -1.75 0.69 14.09
C LEU A 196 -1.07 1.64 15.09
N ALA A 197 -0.21 2.55 14.63
CA ALA A 197 0.44 3.54 15.49
C ALA A 197 -0.58 4.50 16.11
N TYR A 198 -1.56 4.97 15.33
CA TYR A 198 -2.65 5.82 15.85
C TYR A 198 -3.54 5.06 16.83
N LEU A 199 -3.92 3.83 16.51
CA LEU A 199 -4.67 2.94 17.41
C LEU A 199 -3.95 2.73 18.76
N THR A 200 -2.64 2.48 18.73
CA THR A 200 -1.87 2.31 19.97
C THR A 200 -1.76 3.60 20.77
N ASN A 201 -1.66 4.76 20.09
CA ASN A 201 -1.58 6.04 20.77
C ASN A 201 -2.90 6.41 21.45
N ASP A 202 -4.03 6.27 20.76
CA ASP A 202 -5.36 6.52 21.32
C ASP A 202 -5.68 5.58 22.50
N MET A 203 -5.29 4.30 22.43
CA MET A 203 -5.44 3.37 23.54
C MET A 203 -4.56 3.72 24.74
N SER A 204 -3.33 4.21 24.49
CA SER A 204 -2.43 4.69 25.54
C SER A 204 -2.98 5.94 26.22
N GLU A 205 -3.51 6.90 25.46
CA GLU A 205 -4.12 8.12 25.99
C GLU A 205 -5.38 7.80 26.81
N LYS A 206 -6.24 6.89 26.33
CA LYS A 206 -7.40 6.40 27.09
C LYS A 206 -7.00 5.71 28.38
N ALA A 207 -5.94 4.88 28.36
CA ALA A 207 -5.44 4.21 29.57
C ALA A 207 -4.87 5.21 30.59
N ALA A 208 -4.11 6.21 30.13
CA ALA A 208 -3.58 7.28 30.98
C ALA A 208 -4.71 8.14 31.58
N GLY A 209 -5.72 8.48 30.77
CA GLY A 209 -6.91 9.18 31.24
C GLY A 209 -7.68 8.40 32.29
N ALA A 210 -7.90 7.10 32.07
CA ALA A 210 -8.57 6.22 33.04
C ALA A 210 -7.79 6.11 34.36
N ALA A 211 -6.46 5.98 34.31
CA ALA A 211 -5.62 5.96 35.50
C ALA A 211 -5.68 7.29 36.29
N SER A 212 -5.65 8.43 35.59
CA SER A 212 -5.78 9.74 36.23
C SER A 212 -7.16 9.97 36.87
N ALA A 213 -8.22 9.43 36.27
CA ALA A 213 -9.57 9.49 36.82
C ALA A 213 -9.71 8.62 38.08
N ASP A 214 -9.11 7.43 38.07
CA ASP A 214 -9.12 6.52 39.24
C ASP A 214 -8.29 7.08 40.41
N GLU A 215 -7.15 7.74 40.13
CA GLU A 215 -6.38 8.49 41.13
C GLU A 215 -7.20 9.64 41.73
N ALA A 216 -7.90 10.44 40.91
CA ALA A 216 -8.73 11.53 41.39
C ALA A 216 -9.90 11.05 42.26
N ILE A 217 -10.55 9.95 41.89
CA ILE A 217 -11.62 9.32 42.69
C ILE A 217 -11.07 8.81 44.02
N THR A 218 -9.89 8.18 43.98
CA THR A 218 -9.20 7.67 45.18
C THR A 218 -8.77 8.81 46.12
N GLU A 219 -8.30 9.92 45.57
CA GLU A 219 -7.90 11.11 46.33
C GLU A 219 -9.11 11.82 46.96
N GLU A 220 -10.22 11.94 46.22
CA GLU A 220 -11.48 12.50 46.73
C GLU A 220 -12.07 11.63 47.85
N ALA A 221 -11.99 10.30 47.72
CA ALA A 221 -12.39 9.37 48.77
C ALA A 221 -11.52 9.52 50.03
N ARG A 222 -10.19 9.64 49.87
CA ARG A 222 -9.25 9.88 50.99
C ARG A 222 -9.52 11.21 51.69
N LEU A 223 -9.86 12.27 50.95
CA LEU A 223 -10.21 13.58 51.51
C LEU A 223 -11.51 13.52 52.31
N ARG A 224 -12.53 12.78 51.85
CA ARG A 224 -13.77 12.57 52.60
C ARG A 224 -13.53 11.82 53.90
N THR A 225 -12.75 10.74 53.87
CA THR A 225 -12.42 10.00 55.10
C THR A 225 -11.64 10.87 56.10
N ARG A 226 -10.69 11.70 55.63
CA ARG A 226 -9.98 12.67 56.47
C ARG A 226 -10.88 13.74 57.09
N LEU A 227 -11.93 14.16 56.39
CA LEU A 227 -12.92 15.13 56.89
C LEU A 227 -13.88 14.52 57.91
N GLU A 228 -14.18 13.22 57.80
CA GLU A 228 -15.00 12.49 58.78
C GLU A 228 -14.24 12.16 60.08
N ASP A 229 -12.94 11.87 59.98
CA ASP A 229 -12.06 11.64 61.15
C ASP A 229 -11.53 12.93 61.81
N ALA A 230 -11.90 14.11 61.29
CA ALA A 230 -11.57 15.37 61.93
C ALA A 230 -12.29 15.46 63.30
N PRO A 231 -11.58 15.60 64.43
CA PRO A 231 -12.21 15.61 65.73
C PRO A 231 -13.20 16.77 65.81
N ARG A 232 -14.49 16.47 65.97
CA ARG A 232 -15.51 17.46 66.32
C ARG A 232 -15.08 18.13 67.62
N GLY A 233 -14.52 19.34 67.49
CA GLY A 233 -14.13 20.15 68.63
C GLY A 233 -15.33 20.39 69.54
N ASP A 234 -15.23 19.85 70.75
CA ASP A 234 -16.15 20.04 71.85
C ASP A 234 -16.37 21.55 72.11
N ALA A 235 -17.57 22.02 71.77
CA ALA A 235 -18.09 23.28 72.24
C ALA A 235 -18.75 23.08 73.60
N THR A 236 -18.00 22.89 74.69
CA THR A 236 -18.56 23.09 76.05
C THR A 236 -17.51 23.13 77.17
N LYS A 237 -17.07 24.34 77.57
CA LYS A 237 -16.84 24.75 78.98
C LYS A 237 -16.09 26.08 79.08
N ALA A 238 -16.74 27.09 79.66
CA ALA A 238 -16.24 27.86 80.82
C ALA A 238 -16.92 29.23 80.89
N ASP A 239 -18.20 29.20 81.26
CA ASP A 239 -18.79 30.25 82.08
C ASP A 239 -18.20 30.12 83.50
N ARG A 240 -17.55 31.19 83.99
CA ARG A 240 -17.33 31.58 85.40
C ARG A 240 -16.33 32.74 85.47
N ARG A 241 -16.83 33.97 85.48
CA ARG A 241 -16.12 35.14 86.05
C ARG A 241 -16.65 35.39 87.48
N PRO A 242 -15.81 35.34 88.52
CA PRO A 242 -16.20 35.86 89.82
C PRO A 242 -15.91 37.36 89.91
N ALA A 243 -16.83 38.07 90.54
CA ALA A 243 -16.69 39.44 90.99
C ALA A 243 -15.60 39.59 92.08
N LYS A 244 -14.84 40.68 91.99
CA LYS A 244 -14.18 41.43 93.08
C LYS A 244 -14.18 42.88 92.58
N GLU A 245 -14.95 43.83 93.11
CA GLU A 245 -15.02 44.36 94.48
C GLU A 245 -13.64 44.77 95.04
N GLY A 246 -13.46 46.11 95.16
CA GLY A 246 -12.64 46.71 96.21
C GLY A 246 -11.37 47.45 95.79
N GLY A 247 -11.42 48.79 95.84
CA GLY A 247 -10.48 49.51 96.71
C GLY A 247 -9.49 50.49 96.08
N ARG A 248 -9.90 51.77 96.13
CA ARG A 248 -9.13 53.04 96.26
C ARG A 248 -8.23 53.48 95.11
#